data_AF-A0A316QB28-F1
#
_entry.id   AF-A0A316QB28-F1
#
_cell.length_a   1.000
_cell.length_b   1.000
_cell.length_c   1.000
_cell.angle_alpha   90.00
_cell.angle_beta   90.00
_cell.angle_gamma   90.00
#
_symmetry.space_group_name_H-M   'P 1'
#
loop_
_entity.id
_entity.type
_entity.pdbx_description
1 polymer ?
#
loop_
_entity_poly.entity_id
_entity_poly.type
_entity_poly.pdbx_seq_one_letter_code
_entity_poly.pdbx_strand_id
1 'polypeptide(L)' 'MIPQEEIKKRLHEELTASGKSQTEIAQALGIKQQSVQQYLSGRALPSLDTFANLCEILELDPAYILCLKK' A
#
# COMPACT_ATOMS: atom_id res chain seq x y z
N MET A 1 14.51 12.38 -8.75
CA MET A 1 14.46 11.07 -8.06
C MET A 1 13.27 11.09 -7.11
N ILE A 2 12.47 10.04 -7.09
CA ILE A 2 11.32 9.94 -6.18
C ILE A 2 11.81 9.35 -4.84
N PRO A 3 11.65 10.06 -3.70
CA PRO A 3 12.05 9.53 -2.40
C PRO A 3 11.16 8.36 -1.98
N GLN A 4 11.76 7.25 -1.53
CA GLN A 4 10.98 6.11 -1.01
C GLN A 4 10.09 6.48 0.18
N GLU A 5 10.53 7.43 1.01
CA GLU A 5 9.75 7.91 2.15
C GLU A 5 8.43 8.59 1.74
N GLU A 6 8.41 9.25 0.58
CA GLU A 6 7.16 9.86 0.07
C GLU A 6 6.17 8.78 -0.42
N ILE A 7 6.68 7.72 -1.06
CA ILE A 7 5.87 6.57 -1.48
C ILE A 7 5.28 5.86 -0.26
N LYS A 8 6.12 5.61 0.77
CA LYS A 8 5.67 5.00 2.03
C LYS A 8 4.60 5.85 2.71
N LYS A 9 4.76 7.17 2.70
CA LYS A 9 3.79 8.11 3.26
C LYS A 9 2.44 8.02 2.55
N ARG A 10 2.40 8.11 1.21
CA ARG A 10 1.15 7.99 0.44
C ARG A 10 0.50 6.61 0.63
N LEU A 11 1.31 5.56 0.64
CA LEU A 11 0.82 4.20 0.90
C LEU A 11 0.20 4.09 2.30
N HIS A 12 0.84 4.65 3.32
CA HIS A 12 0.30 4.68 4.68
C HIS A 12 -1.03 5.46 4.75
N GLU A 13 -1.09 6.62 4.12
CA GLU A 13 -2.29 7.48 4.08
C GLU A 13 -3.47 6.73 3.44
N GLU A 14 -3.28 6.13 2.27
CA GLU A 14 -4.34 5.37 1.58
C GLU A 14 -4.76 4.12 2.35
N LEU A 15 -3.81 3.36 2.92
CA LEU A 15 -4.14 2.18 3.74
C LEU A 15 -4.96 2.57 4.98
N THR A 16 -4.63 3.70 5.61
CA THR A 16 -5.35 4.20 6.79
C THR A 16 -6.72 4.77 6.40
N ALA A 17 -6.82 5.42 5.24
CA ALA A 17 -8.07 5.99 4.73
C ALA A 17 -9.02 4.94 4.14
N SER A 18 -8.54 3.74 3.81
CA SER A 18 -9.32 2.68 3.16
C SER A 18 -10.55 2.19 3.94
N GLY A 19 -10.64 2.47 5.25
CA GLY A 19 -11.70 2.00 6.13
C GLY A 19 -11.69 0.48 6.38
N LYS A 20 -10.71 -0.25 5.83
CA LYS A 20 -10.54 -1.70 6.02
C LYS A 20 -9.55 -1.99 7.14
N SER A 21 -9.78 -3.06 7.87
CA SER A 21 -8.80 -3.58 8.83
C SER A 21 -7.60 -4.20 8.11
N GLN A 22 -6.48 -4.30 8.82
CA GLN A 22 -5.27 -4.95 8.30
C GLN A 22 -5.52 -6.42 7.93
N THR A 23 -6.42 -7.10 8.66
CA THR A 23 -6.80 -8.49 8.39
C THR A 23 -7.60 -8.60 7.09
N GLU A 24 -8.54 -7.70 6.84
CA GLU A 24 -9.32 -7.69 5.59
C GLU A 24 -8.43 -7.45 4.37
N ILE A 25 -7.51 -6.47 4.46
CA ILE A 25 -6.54 -6.19 3.40
C ILE A 25 -5.65 -7.41 3.15
N ALA A 26 -5.14 -8.03 4.22
CA ALA A 26 -4.28 -9.21 4.11
C ALA A 26 -5.00 -10.41 3.50
N GLN A 27 -6.25 -10.65 3.89
CA GLN A 27 -7.08 -11.73 3.33
C GLN A 27 -7.35 -11.51 1.84
N ALA A 28 -7.71 -10.29 1.45
CA ALA A 28 -7.98 -9.97 0.05
C ALA A 28 -6.72 -10.12 -0.83
N LEU A 29 -5.54 -9.83 -0.28
CA LEU A 29 -4.25 -10.00 -0.95
C LEU A 29 -3.68 -11.43 -0.89
N GLY A 30 -4.26 -12.31 -0.07
CA GLY A 30 -3.68 -13.65 0.18
C GLY A 30 -2.34 -13.62 0.92
N ILE A 31 -2.08 -12.59 1.74
CA ILE A 31 -0.83 -12.42 2.50
C ILE A 31 -1.07 -12.46 4.01
N LYS A 32 0.01 -12.43 4.79
CA LYS A 32 -0.08 -12.35 6.26
C LYS A 32 -0.44 -10.93 6.70
N GLN A 33 -1.26 -10.79 7.74
CA GLN A 33 -1.58 -9.49 8.34
C GLN A 33 -0.33 -8.71 8.79
N GLN A 34 0.72 -9.42 9.23
CA GLN A 34 2.02 -8.83 9.56
C GLN A 34 2.66 -8.07 8.39
N SER A 35 2.45 -8.52 7.15
CA SER A 35 2.94 -7.82 5.96
C SER A 35 2.27 -6.46 5.81
N VAL A 36 0.94 -6.39 6.01
CA VAL A 36 0.19 -5.12 5.99
C VAL A 36 0.65 -4.18 7.11
N GLN A 37 0.91 -4.71 8.30
CA GLN A 37 1.48 -3.94 9.41
C GLN A 37 2.86 -3.34 9.06
N GLN A 38 3.70 -4.09 8.34
CA GLN A 38 5.00 -3.57 7.90
C GLN A 38 4.87 -2.44 6.88
N TYR A 39 3.86 -2.48 6.01
CA TYR A 39 3.56 -1.40 5.07
C TYR A 39 3.08 -0.14 5.81
N LEU A 40 2.15 -0.30 6.76
CA LEU A 40 1.65 0.80 7.58
C LEU A 40 2.74 1.44 8.45
N SER A 41 3.69 0.67 8.95
CA SER A 41 4.82 1.21 9.73
C SER A 41 5.95 1.76 8.86
N GLY A 42 5.87 1.65 7.53
CA GLY A 42 6.94 2.05 6.61
C GLY A 42 8.21 1.18 6.70
N ARG A 43 8.15 0.07 7.44
CA ARG A 43 9.28 -0.87 7.63
C ARG A 43 9.59 -1.66 6.37
N ALA A 44 8.56 -1.94 5.56
CA ALA A 44 8.68 -2.60 4.27
C ALA A 44 7.75 -1.93 3.25
N LEU A 45 8.04 -2.15 1.97
CA LEU A 45 7.13 -1.88 0.86
C LEU A 45 6.61 -3.23 0.33
N PRO A 46 5.39 -3.25 -0.25
CA PRO A 46 4.91 -4.43 -0.98
C PRO A 46 5.82 -4.73 -2.18
N SER A 47 5.87 -6.00 -2.59
CA SER A 47 6.41 -6.36 -3.91
C SER A 47 5.57 -5.72 -5.00
N LEU A 48 6.07 -5.67 -6.24
CA LEU A 48 5.35 -5.03 -7.33
C LEU A 48 3.99 -5.68 -7.61
N ASP A 49 3.90 -7.00 -7.55
CA ASP A 49 2.65 -7.76 -7.70
C ASP A 49 1.67 -7.46 -6.56
N THR A 50 2.14 -7.47 -5.31
CA THR A 50 1.31 -7.16 -4.14
C THR A 50 0.83 -5.72 -4.17
N PHE A 51 1.68 -4.79 -4.64
CA PHE A 51 1.31 -3.39 -4.84
C PHE A 51 0.22 -3.24 -5.90
N ALA A 52 0.34 -3.91 -7.05
CA ALA A 52 -0.67 -3.87 -8.09
C ALA A 52 -2.03 -4.40 -7.60
N ASN A 53 -2.03 -5.57 -6.94
CA ASN A 53 -3.24 -6.16 -6.37
C ASN A 53 -3.84 -5.27 -5.27
N LEU A 54 -2.99 -4.62 -4.46
CA LEU A 54 -3.42 -3.68 -3.44
C LEU A 54 -4.15 -2.48 -4.06
N CYS A 55 -3.59 -1.90 -5.13
CA CYS A 55 -4.23 -0.80 -5.85
C CYS A 55 -5.57 -1.23 -6.47
N GLU A 56 -5.66 -2.44 -7.01
CA GLU A 56 -6.92 -2.96 -7.57
C GLU A 56 -7.99 -3.14 -6.48
N ILE A 57 -7.66 -3.79 -5.36
CA ILE A 57 -8.60 -4.13 -4.28
C ILE A 57 -9.08 -2.88 -3.51
N LEU A 58 -8.22 -1.87 -3.40
CA LEU A 58 -8.49 -0.63 -2.67
C LEU A 58 -8.84 0.54 -3.59
N GLU A 59 -8.97 0.31 -4.90
CA GLU A 59 -9.30 1.34 -5.91
C GLU A 59 -8.35 2.55 -5.89
N LEU A 60 -7.06 2.32 -5.70
CA LEU A 60 -6.02 3.37 -5.59
C LEU A 60 -5.42 3.71 -6.95
N ASP A 61 -5.09 5.00 -7.19
CA ASP A 61 -4.27 5.40 -8.35
C ASP A 61 -2.79 5.04 -8.10
N PRO A 62 -2.20 4.09 -8.84
CA PRO A 62 -0.80 3.71 -8.65
C PRO A 62 0.16 4.87 -8.94
N ALA A 63 -0.18 5.74 -9.89
CA ALA A 63 0.64 6.91 -10.21
C ALA A 63 0.67 7.92 -9.06
N TYR A 64 -0.45 8.04 -8.33
CA TYR A 64 -0.50 8.83 -7.11
C TYR A 64 0.41 8.22 -6.03
N ILE A 65 0.27 6.93 -5.69
CA ILE A 65 1.13 6.32 -4.66
C ILE A 65 2.62 6.43 -5.03
N LEU A 66 2.95 6.19 -6.29
CA LEU A 66 4.32 6.22 -6.81
C LEU A 66 4.85 7.64 -7.05
N CYS A 67 4.10 8.70 -6.71
CA CYS A 67 4.50 10.10 -6.87
C CYS A 67 4.85 10.49 -8.31
N LEU A 68 4.23 9.85 -9.29
CA LEU A 68 4.43 10.17 -10.70
C LEU A 68 3.65 11.44 -11.05
N LYS A 69 4.30 12.36 -11.76
CA LYS A 69 3.64 13.52 -12.35
C LYS A 69 3.09 13.06 -13.70
N LYS A 70 1.76 13.08 -13.84
CA LYS A 70 1.10 12.98 -15.15
C LYS A 70 1.39 14.24 -15.97
#